data_AF-A0A1L8DVD3-F1
#
_entry.id   AF-A0A1L8DVD3-F1
#
_cell.length_a   1.000
_cell.length_b   1.000
_cell.length_c   1.000
_cell.angle_alpha   90.00
_cell.angle_beta   90.00
_cell.angle_gamma   90.00
#
_symmetry.space_group_name_H-M   'P 1'
#
loop_
_entity.id
_entity.type
_entity.pdbx_description
1 polymer ?
#
loop_
_entity_poly.entity_id
_entity_poly.type
_entity_poly.pdbx_seq_one_letter_code
_entity_poly.pdbx_strand_id
1 'polypeptide(L)'
;TRIHLFNIITQYRAIFTEDDALFNGNDTRDSSKIFHGWLHEKIEAFLKVLEEDLARGVNSVDTVLGQCMYFGLSFSRVGADFRGLMAPIFVRAIGQHFQNTAGTVTRQFEVDIESYTLINKISTGLNRGKSTSDHSPPDSLLDFHPLATYCNGLLGAFNELRLCAPLGVADTVAKTIQLSMERVSRAIFAFYRQEQQAFSQAERDNFIRLCSCFAYDLIPYVQKCIHCLFPQHTIAQHLGINVQMLQKCSLTFLIPSDILKPLHHLLPDRVEAIIMQSGVESVAVN
;
A
#
# COMPACT_ATOMS: atom_id res chain seq x y z
N THR A 1 -7.03 -10.38 -31.13
CA THR A 1 -7.08 -8.89 -31.16
C THR A 1 -5.70 -8.23 -31.33
N ARG A 2 -4.71 -8.33 -30.42
CA ARG A 2 -3.35 -7.73 -30.62
C ARG A 2 -2.69 -8.10 -31.95
N ILE A 3 -2.57 -9.40 -32.23
CA ILE A 3 -1.92 -9.92 -33.45
C ILE A 3 -2.62 -9.39 -34.70
N HIS A 4 -3.95 -9.27 -34.66
CA HIS A 4 -4.74 -8.80 -35.80
C HIS A 4 -4.49 -7.30 -36.04
N LEU A 5 -4.49 -6.49 -34.99
CA LEU A 5 -4.15 -5.06 -35.10
C LEU A 5 -2.73 -4.86 -35.62
N PHE A 6 -1.75 -5.62 -35.11
CA PHE A 6 -0.37 -5.56 -35.61
C PHE A 6 -0.30 -5.91 -37.10
N ASN A 7 -0.98 -6.97 -37.53
CA ASN A 7 -1.04 -7.37 -38.94
C ASN A 7 -1.71 -6.30 -39.82
N ILE A 8 -2.79 -5.68 -39.35
CA ILE A 8 -3.44 -4.59 -40.10
C ILE A 8 -2.47 -3.41 -40.26
N ILE A 9 -1.73 -3.05 -39.22
CA ILE A 9 -0.77 -1.93 -39.27
C ILE A 9 0.39 -2.24 -40.23
N THR A 10 0.95 -3.45 -40.16
CA THR A 10 2.05 -3.84 -41.04
C THR A 10 1.61 -3.98 -42.50
N GLN A 11 0.43 -4.53 -42.74
CA GLN A 11 -0.16 -4.60 -44.09
C GLN A 11 -0.48 -3.21 -44.64
N TYR A 12 -1.07 -2.32 -43.84
CA TYR A 12 -1.35 -0.95 -44.24
C TYR A 12 -0.07 -0.24 -44.68
N ARG A 13 1.00 -0.32 -43.89
CA ARG A 13 2.30 0.29 -44.25
C ARG A 13 2.94 -0.32 -45.49
N ALA A 14 2.73 -1.62 -45.74
CA ALA A 14 3.25 -2.28 -46.93
C ALA A 14 2.48 -1.89 -48.21
N ILE A 15 1.19 -1.61 -48.10
CA ILE A 15 0.31 -1.23 -49.23
C ILE A 15 0.40 0.28 -49.50
N PHE A 16 0.41 1.09 -48.43
CA PHE A 16 0.41 2.54 -48.48
C PHE A 16 1.76 3.04 -47.95
N THR A 17 2.81 2.90 -48.78
CA THR A 17 4.17 3.36 -48.46
C THR A 17 4.20 4.89 -48.26
N GLU A 18 4.86 5.37 -47.20
CA GLU A 18 5.03 6.82 -46.93
C GLU A 18 5.93 7.53 -47.97
N ASP A 19 6.62 6.78 -48.84
CA ASP A 19 7.57 7.26 -49.85
C ASP A 19 6.92 7.93 -51.08
N ASP A 20 5.59 7.90 -51.23
CA ASP A 20 4.88 8.62 -52.32
C ASP A 20 4.83 10.14 -52.12
N ALA A 21 5.41 10.66 -51.02
CA ALA A 21 5.56 12.10 -50.78
C ALA A 21 6.36 12.83 -51.87
N LEU A 22 7.16 12.11 -52.66
CA LEU A 22 7.92 12.67 -53.80
C LEU A 22 7.08 12.85 -55.08
N PHE A 23 5.93 12.18 -55.21
CA PHE A 23 5.14 12.17 -56.45
C PHE A 23 3.77 12.85 -56.33
N ASN A 24 3.14 12.84 -55.15
CA ASN A 24 1.78 13.39 -54.97
C ASN A 24 1.75 14.51 -53.93
N GLY A 25 1.89 15.75 -54.40
CA GLY A 25 1.66 16.95 -53.60
C GLY A 25 0.21 17.00 -53.09
N ASN A 26 0.05 16.86 -51.77
CA ASN A 26 -1.14 17.04 -50.92
C ASN A 26 -2.04 15.83 -50.59
N ASP A 27 -2.24 14.82 -51.43
CA ASP A 27 -3.33 13.84 -51.21
C ASP A 27 -2.97 12.65 -50.27
N THR A 28 -1.70 12.28 -50.20
CA THR A 28 -1.20 11.18 -49.33
C THR A 28 -1.31 11.49 -47.83
N ARG A 29 -1.43 12.77 -47.47
CA ARG A 29 -1.53 13.22 -46.08
C ARG A 29 -2.88 12.89 -45.43
N ASP A 30 -3.96 12.77 -46.20
CA ASP A 30 -5.29 12.50 -45.63
C ASP A 30 -5.52 11.01 -45.35
N SER A 31 -5.00 10.11 -46.19
CA SER A 31 -5.05 8.66 -45.93
C SER A 31 -4.29 8.26 -44.66
N SER A 32 -3.09 8.84 -44.45
CA SER A 32 -2.32 8.62 -43.21
C SER A 32 -3.08 9.09 -41.96
N LYS A 33 -3.77 10.24 -42.03
CA LYS A 33 -4.62 10.73 -40.93
C LYS A 33 -5.79 9.80 -40.62
N ILE A 34 -6.46 9.25 -41.64
CA ILE A 34 -7.57 8.31 -41.45
C ILE A 34 -7.08 7.06 -40.71
N PHE A 35 -5.93 6.52 -41.11
CA PHE A 35 -5.34 5.36 -40.45
C PHE A 35 -4.94 5.64 -39.00
N HIS A 36 -4.28 6.78 -38.74
CA HIS A 36 -3.94 7.18 -37.38
C HIS A 36 -5.17 7.43 -36.50
N GLY A 37 -6.24 8.00 -37.07
CA GLY A 37 -7.54 8.14 -36.39
C GLY A 37 -8.14 6.79 -36.01
N TRP A 38 -8.20 5.85 -36.96
CA TRP A 38 -8.67 4.48 -36.69
C TRP A 38 -7.83 3.79 -35.61
N LEU A 39 -6.49 3.90 -35.68
CA LEU A 39 -5.61 3.29 -34.69
C LEU A 39 -5.82 3.90 -33.30
N HIS A 40 -6.01 5.21 -33.23
CA HIS A 40 -6.34 5.91 -32.00
C HIS A 40 -7.65 5.40 -31.39
N GLU A 41 -8.72 5.28 -32.18
CA GLU A 41 -10.01 4.72 -31.71
C GLU A 41 -9.85 3.30 -31.15
N LYS A 42 -9.00 2.46 -31.77
CA LYS A 42 -8.75 1.10 -31.26
C LYS A 42 -8.00 1.10 -29.93
N ILE A 43 -7.05 2.01 -29.76
CA ILE A 43 -6.33 2.18 -28.50
C ILE A 43 -7.29 2.68 -27.42
N GLU A 44 -8.09 3.70 -27.70
CA GLU A 44 -9.08 4.22 -26.74
C GLU A 44 -10.10 3.16 -26.32
N ALA A 45 -10.63 2.39 -27.27
CA ALA A 45 -11.54 1.29 -26.98
C ALA A 45 -10.90 0.25 -26.05
N PHE A 46 -9.61 -0.08 -26.27
CA PHE A 46 -8.87 -0.98 -25.40
C PHE A 46 -8.68 -0.39 -24.00
N LEU A 47 -8.27 0.88 -23.89
CA LEU A 47 -8.06 1.55 -22.60
C LEU A 47 -9.35 1.60 -21.77
N LYS A 48 -10.49 1.84 -22.41
CA LYS A 48 -11.81 1.82 -21.76
C LYS A 48 -12.14 0.44 -21.19
N VAL A 49 -11.97 -0.62 -21.98
CA VAL A 49 -12.20 -2.00 -21.52
C VAL A 49 -11.27 -2.34 -20.37
N LEU A 50 -9.98 -1.97 -20.47
CA LEU A 50 -8.99 -2.19 -19.42
C LEU A 50 -9.39 -1.51 -18.10
N GLU A 51 -9.83 -0.26 -18.16
CA GLU A 51 -10.28 0.47 -16.97
C GLU A 51 -11.53 -0.16 -16.33
N GLU A 52 -12.53 -0.53 -17.14
CA GLU A 52 -13.75 -1.18 -16.65
C GLU A 52 -13.48 -2.55 -16.04
N ASP A 53 -12.60 -3.36 -16.65
CA ASP A 53 -12.23 -4.68 -16.15
C ASP A 53 -11.43 -4.57 -14.84
N LEU A 54 -10.47 -3.64 -14.75
CA LEU A 54 -9.72 -3.41 -13.52
C LEU A 54 -10.60 -2.90 -12.37
N ALA A 55 -11.59 -2.04 -12.68
CA ALA A 55 -12.54 -1.54 -11.69
C ALA A 55 -13.46 -2.65 -11.13
N ARG A 56 -13.78 -3.67 -11.95
CA ARG A 56 -14.53 -4.87 -11.51
C ARG A 56 -13.70 -5.83 -10.66
N GLY A 57 -12.37 -5.68 -10.67
CA GLY A 57 -11.42 -6.54 -9.97
C GLY A 57 -10.91 -7.67 -10.86
N VAL A 58 -9.62 -7.96 -10.71
CA VAL A 58 -8.91 -9.04 -11.43
C VAL A 58 -8.12 -9.89 -10.45
N ASN A 59 -7.86 -11.15 -10.79
CA ASN A 59 -7.15 -12.08 -9.92
C ASN A 59 -5.68 -11.70 -9.68
N SER A 60 -5.01 -11.10 -10.67
CA SER A 60 -3.60 -10.70 -10.59
C SER A 60 -3.37 -9.46 -11.44
N VAL A 61 -3.25 -8.31 -10.76
CA VAL A 61 -3.02 -7.02 -11.42
C VAL A 61 -1.64 -6.98 -12.08
N ASP A 62 -0.64 -7.63 -11.48
CA ASP A 62 0.72 -7.72 -12.01
C ASP A 62 0.78 -8.47 -13.36
N THR A 63 0.04 -9.56 -13.50
CA THR A 63 -0.05 -10.31 -14.77
C THR A 63 -0.71 -9.46 -15.84
N VAL A 64 -1.83 -8.80 -15.52
CA VAL A 64 -2.54 -7.92 -16.46
C VAL A 64 -1.65 -6.75 -16.87
N LEU A 65 -0.94 -6.14 -15.91
CA LEU A 65 0.03 -5.07 -16.17
C LEU A 65 1.13 -5.54 -17.12
N GLY A 66 1.74 -6.70 -16.87
CA GLY A 66 2.77 -7.27 -17.73
C GLY A 66 2.30 -7.48 -19.17
N GLN A 67 1.10 -8.04 -19.35
CA GLN A 67 0.51 -8.25 -20.68
C GLN A 67 0.19 -6.93 -21.39
N CYS A 68 -0.34 -5.95 -20.66
CA CYS A 68 -0.63 -4.63 -21.17
C CYS A 68 0.65 -3.88 -21.59
N MET A 69 1.69 -3.93 -20.76
CA MET A 69 2.98 -3.32 -21.06
C MET A 69 3.65 -3.97 -22.27
N TYR A 70 3.58 -5.30 -22.38
CA TYR A 70 4.06 -6.02 -23.56
C TYR A 70 3.27 -5.65 -24.82
N PHE A 71 1.95 -5.50 -24.70
CA PHE A 71 1.11 -5.06 -25.81
C PHE A 71 1.51 -3.65 -26.28
N GLY A 72 1.62 -2.67 -25.38
CA GLY A 72 2.06 -1.32 -25.74
C GLY A 72 3.48 -1.28 -26.31
N LEU A 73 4.42 -2.05 -25.75
CA LEU A 73 5.78 -2.19 -26.29
C LEU A 73 5.77 -2.80 -27.71
N SER A 74 4.91 -3.77 -27.99
CA SER A 74 4.83 -4.34 -29.35
C SER A 74 4.38 -3.30 -30.38
N PHE A 75 3.61 -2.28 -29.96
CA PHE A 75 3.11 -1.22 -30.81
C PHE A 75 4.07 -0.01 -30.91
N SER A 76 5.05 0.10 -30.01
CA SER A 76 6.11 1.11 -30.15
C SER A 76 6.95 0.89 -31.42
N ARG A 77 7.09 -0.36 -31.88
CA ARG A 77 7.76 -0.72 -33.15
C ARG A 77 7.09 -0.12 -34.37
N VAL A 78 5.80 0.18 -34.26
CA VAL A 78 5.00 0.82 -35.32
C VAL A 78 4.65 2.26 -34.96
N GLY A 79 5.35 2.87 -33.99
CA GLY A 79 5.18 4.29 -33.63
C GLY A 79 3.90 4.59 -32.85
N ALA A 80 3.25 3.58 -32.26
CA ALA A 80 1.98 3.73 -31.54
C ALA A 80 2.11 3.25 -30.08
N ASP A 81 3.11 3.73 -29.35
CA ASP A 81 3.28 3.38 -27.93
C ASP A 81 2.23 4.08 -27.06
N PHE A 82 1.36 3.31 -26.40
CA PHE A 82 0.32 3.81 -25.51
C PHE A 82 0.55 3.44 -24.04
N ARG A 83 1.75 2.98 -23.65
CA ARG A 83 2.05 2.65 -22.24
C ARG A 83 1.87 3.82 -21.29
N GLY A 84 2.17 5.03 -21.75
CA GLY A 84 1.91 6.26 -20.99
C GLY A 84 0.43 6.48 -20.66
N LEU A 85 -0.48 6.01 -21.52
CA LEU A 85 -1.93 6.13 -21.30
C LEU A 85 -2.47 5.08 -20.32
N MET A 86 -1.85 3.90 -20.26
CA MET A 86 -2.23 2.83 -19.33
C MET A 86 -1.75 3.09 -17.89
N ALA A 87 -0.59 3.73 -17.73
CA ALA A 87 0.01 3.99 -16.42
C ALA A 87 -0.97 4.62 -15.39
N PRO A 88 -1.71 5.70 -15.69
CA PRO A 88 -2.65 6.28 -14.73
C PRO A 88 -3.83 5.35 -14.41
N ILE A 89 -4.26 4.49 -15.34
CA ILE A 89 -5.34 3.50 -15.10
C ILE A 89 -4.87 2.50 -14.03
N PHE A 90 -3.67 1.94 -14.20
CA PHE A 90 -3.11 1.00 -13.22
C PHE A 90 -2.83 1.65 -11.87
N VAL A 91 -2.30 2.88 -11.84
CA VAL A 91 -2.08 3.61 -10.57
C VAL A 91 -3.39 3.77 -9.79
N ARG A 92 -4.49 4.14 -10.47
CA ARG A 92 -5.82 4.23 -9.82
C ARG A 92 -6.31 2.87 -9.33
N ALA A 93 -6.27 1.86 -10.19
CA ALA A 93 -6.78 0.52 -9.86
C ALA A 93 -6.01 -0.12 -8.68
N ILE A 94 -4.68 -0.04 -8.71
CA ILE A 94 -3.81 -0.57 -7.64
C ILE A 94 -4.05 0.18 -6.33
N GLY A 95 -4.16 1.52 -6.38
CA GLY A 95 -4.47 2.33 -5.21
C GLY A 95 -5.82 1.99 -4.58
N GLN A 96 -6.87 1.85 -5.40
CA GLN A 96 -8.21 1.47 -4.94
C GLN A 96 -8.24 0.06 -4.37
N HIS A 97 -7.56 -0.89 -5.01
CA HIS A 97 -7.45 -2.25 -4.50
C HIS A 97 -6.80 -2.28 -3.11
N PHE A 98 -5.66 -1.60 -2.96
CA PHE A 98 -4.98 -1.50 -1.66
C PHE A 98 -5.86 -0.85 -0.58
N GLN A 99 -6.58 0.22 -0.92
CA GLN A 99 -7.56 0.87 -0.03
C GLN A 99 -8.65 -0.09 0.45
N ASN A 100 -9.21 -0.89 -0.45
CA ASN A 100 -10.22 -1.88 -0.12
C ASN A 100 -9.67 -2.98 0.79
N THR A 101 -8.49 -3.53 0.46
CA THR A 101 -7.83 -4.57 1.26
C THR A 101 -7.50 -4.06 2.67
N ALA A 102 -6.86 -2.90 2.79
CA ALA A 102 -6.56 -2.28 4.08
C ALA A 102 -7.86 -1.96 4.86
N GLY A 103 -8.91 -1.50 4.18
CA GLY A 103 -10.23 -1.27 4.76
C GLY A 103 -10.85 -2.54 5.37
N THR A 104 -10.74 -3.67 4.69
CA THR A 104 -11.19 -4.99 5.19
C THR A 104 -10.38 -5.43 6.40
N VAL A 105 -9.05 -5.34 6.35
CA VAL A 105 -8.16 -5.66 7.48
C VAL A 105 -8.48 -4.79 8.70
N THR A 106 -8.76 -3.50 8.49
CA THR A 106 -9.16 -2.57 9.56
C THR A 106 -10.48 -2.97 10.21
N ARG A 107 -11.50 -3.31 9.40
CA ARG A 107 -12.81 -3.75 9.91
C ARG A 107 -12.69 -5.05 10.69
N GLN A 108 -11.84 -5.97 10.23
CA GLN A 108 -11.59 -7.22 10.96
C GLN A 108 -11.01 -6.92 12.35
N PHE A 109 -10.04 -6.01 12.45
CA PHE A 109 -9.51 -5.58 13.75
C PHE A 109 -10.59 -4.98 14.66
N GLU A 110 -11.47 -4.12 14.13
CA GLU A 110 -12.56 -3.52 14.90
C GLU A 110 -13.48 -4.59 15.50
N VAL A 111 -13.77 -5.67 14.78
CA VAL A 111 -14.53 -6.82 15.28
C VAL A 111 -13.73 -7.65 16.29
N ASP A 112 -12.45 -7.89 16.00
CA ASP A 112 -11.58 -8.73 16.85
C ASP A 112 -11.35 -8.08 18.22
N ILE A 113 -11.20 -6.74 18.28
CA ILE A 113 -10.95 -6.03 19.54
C ILE A 113 -12.21 -5.94 20.42
N GLU A 114 -13.41 -5.90 19.85
CA GLU A 114 -14.67 -5.89 20.61
C GLU A 114 -14.90 -7.20 21.38
N SER A 115 -14.45 -8.32 20.82
CA SER A 115 -14.56 -9.66 21.45
C SER A 115 -13.31 -10.07 22.22
N TYR A 116 -12.30 -9.19 22.28
CA TYR A 116 -11.02 -9.49 22.89
C TYR A 116 -11.12 -9.56 24.42
N THR A 117 -10.52 -10.59 24.99
CA THR A 117 -10.35 -10.71 26.44
C THR A 117 -8.89 -10.44 26.79
N LEU A 118 -8.67 -9.55 27.76
CA LEU A 118 -7.33 -9.26 28.29
C LEU A 118 -6.89 -10.43 29.19
N ILE A 119 -6.62 -11.58 28.58
CA ILE A 119 -6.14 -12.75 29.31
C ILE A 119 -4.78 -12.40 29.88
N ASN A 120 -4.65 -12.59 31.19
CA ASN A 120 -3.40 -12.47 31.90
C ASN A 120 -2.49 -13.66 31.54
N LYS A 121 -2.00 -13.70 30.30
CA LYS A 121 -1.00 -14.67 29.89
C LYS A 121 0.30 -14.27 30.56
N ILE A 122 0.66 -15.00 31.61
CA ILE A 122 2.04 -15.11 32.03
C ILE A 122 2.78 -15.57 30.76
N SER A 123 3.56 -14.70 30.13
CA SER A 123 4.37 -15.06 28.98
C SER A 123 5.28 -16.20 29.40
N THR A 124 4.84 -17.44 29.15
CA THR A 124 5.71 -18.60 29.19
C THR A 124 6.77 -18.29 28.16
N GLY A 125 8.00 -18.03 28.61
CA GLY A 125 9.17 -17.78 27.78
C GLY A 125 9.47 -18.97 26.89
N LEU A 126 8.64 -19.16 25.87
CA LEU A 126 9.04 -19.82 24.63
C LEU A 126 10.19 -18.98 24.15
N ASN A 127 11.40 -19.55 24.16
CA ASN A 127 12.62 -18.96 23.63
C ASN A 127 12.29 -18.17 22.37
N ARG A 128 12.17 -16.83 22.52
CA ARG A 128 12.01 -15.89 21.41
C ARG A 128 13.34 -15.92 20.68
N GLY A 129 13.51 -16.90 19.80
CA GLY A 129 14.67 -16.98 18.94
C GLY A 129 14.68 -15.68 18.14
N LYS A 130 15.70 -14.83 18.36
CA LYS A 130 15.90 -13.61 17.58
C LYS A 130 15.74 -13.97 16.11
N SER A 131 14.63 -13.57 15.51
CA SER A 131 14.44 -13.68 14.08
C SER A 131 15.55 -12.84 13.43
N THR A 132 16.43 -13.49 12.69
CA THR A 132 17.67 -12.91 12.13
C THR A 132 17.41 -12.04 10.90
N SER A 133 16.14 -11.87 10.50
CA SER A 133 15.73 -11.05 9.37
C SER A 133 15.26 -9.68 9.85
N ASP A 134 15.88 -8.60 9.36
CA ASP A 134 15.54 -7.22 9.72
C ASP A 134 14.10 -6.78 9.29
N HIS A 135 13.32 -7.69 8.69
CA HIS A 135 11.96 -7.46 8.18
C HIS A 135 10.87 -8.27 8.91
N SER A 136 11.22 -9.07 9.93
CA SER A 136 10.21 -9.80 10.70
C SER A 136 9.36 -8.85 11.56
N PRO A 137 8.07 -9.17 11.78
CA PRO A 137 7.22 -8.42 12.70
C PRO A 137 7.76 -8.46 14.13
N PRO A 138 7.49 -7.43 14.96
CA PRO A 138 7.87 -7.43 16.38
C PRO A 138 7.26 -8.61 17.15
N ASP A 139 8.09 -9.35 17.90
CA ASP A 139 7.63 -10.50 18.71
C ASP A 139 6.64 -10.09 19.81
N SER A 140 6.65 -8.82 20.25
CA SER A 140 5.70 -8.26 21.22
C SER A 140 4.25 -8.29 20.74
N LEU A 141 4.01 -8.34 19.42
CA LEU A 141 2.66 -8.47 18.87
C LEU A 141 2.01 -9.82 19.19
N LEU A 142 2.82 -10.87 19.40
CA LEU A 142 2.32 -12.22 19.69
C LEU A 142 1.54 -12.29 21.01
N ASP A 143 1.81 -11.35 21.92
CA ASP A 143 1.10 -11.25 23.19
C ASP A 143 -0.32 -10.66 23.00
N PHE A 144 -0.60 -10.00 21.87
CA PHE A 144 -1.86 -9.31 21.57
C PHE A 144 -2.45 -9.76 20.23
N HIS A 145 -3.30 -10.78 20.27
CA HIS A 145 -3.85 -11.42 19.07
C HIS A 145 -4.50 -10.46 18.05
N PRO A 146 -5.35 -9.49 18.45
CA PRO A 146 -5.93 -8.54 17.48
C PRO A 146 -4.87 -7.73 16.72
N LEU A 147 -3.83 -7.26 17.40
CA LEU A 147 -2.74 -6.51 16.76
C LEU A 147 -1.90 -7.39 15.85
N ALA A 148 -1.64 -8.64 16.23
CA ALA A 148 -0.94 -9.60 15.38
C ALA A 148 -1.72 -9.91 14.09
N THR A 149 -3.02 -10.18 14.19
CA THR A 149 -3.89 -10.43 13.04
C THR A 149 -3.96 -9.22 12.11
N TYR A 150 -4.12 -8.02 12.67
CA TYR A 150 -4.10 -6.78 11.89
C TYR A 150 -2.76 -6.54 11.18
N CYS A 151 -1.63 -6.72 11.88
CA CYS A 151 -0.29 -6.61 11.29
C CYS A 151 -0.10 -7.59 10.13
N ASN A 152 -0.48 -8.86 10.32
CA ASN A 152 -0.41 -9.88 9.27
C ASN A 152 -1.29 -9.54 8.06
N GLY A 153 -2.49 -8.99 8.30
CA GLY A 153 -3.36 -8.51 7.23
C GLY A 153 -2.72 -7.38 6.42
N LEU A 154 -2.10 -6.40 7.09
CA LEU A 154 -1.36 -5.33 6.41
C LEU A 154 -0.17 -5.87 5.60
N LEU A 155 0.58 -6.83 6.16
CA LEU A 155 1.68 -7.47 5.45
C LEU A 155 1.20 -8.25 4.21
N GLY A 156 0.05 -8.90 4.29
CA GLY A 156 -0.63 -9.50 3.14
C GLY A 156 -0.85 -8.46 2.03
N ALA A 157 -1.47 -7.32 2.38
CA ALA A 157 -1.72 -6.23 1.43
C ALA A 157 -0.42 -5.65 0.83
N PHE A 158 0.63 -5.49 1.65
CA PHE A 158 1.95 -5.04 1.19
C PHE A 158 2.63 -6.04 0.26
N ASN A 159 2.50 -7.34 0.53
CA ASN A 159 3.08 -8.40 -0.29
C ASN A 159 2.43 -8.49 -1.66
N GLU A 160 1.10 -8.35 -1.73
CA GLU A 160 0.36 -8.29 -3.00
C GLU A 160 0.79 -7.05 -3.81
N LEU A 161 0.85 -5.89 -3.15
CA LEU A 161 1.26 -4.64 -3.78
C LEU A 161 2.71 -4.69 -4.31
N ARG A 162 3.61 -5.40 -3.63
CA ARG A 162 5.04 -5.49 -3.99
C ARG A 162 5.28 -5.94 -5.42
N LEU A 163 4.42 -6.79 -5.97
CA LEU A 163 4.55 -7.30 -7.34
C LEU A 163 4.31 -6.21 -8.40
N CYS A 164 3.58 -5.15 -8.03
CA CYS A 164 3.25 -4.03 -8.90
C CYS A 164 3.05 -2.74 -8.10
N ALA A 165 4.13 -2.21 -7.50
CA ALA A 165 4.09 -0.99 -6.68
C ALA A 165 4.56 0.25 -7.47
N PRO A 166 3.70 0.91 -8.28
CA PRO A 166 4.09 2.12 -8.97
C PRO A 166 4.35 3.25 -7.96
N LEU A 167 5.38 4.07 -8.19
CA LEU A 167 5.72 5.18 -7.28
C LEU A 167 4.53 6.15 -7.08
N GLY A 168 3.66 6.28 -8.08
CA GLY A 168 2.45 7.12 -8.02
C GLY A 168 1.42 6.70 -6.96
N VAL A 169 1.49 5.49 -6.38
CA VAL A 169 0.59 5.08 -5.28
C VAL A 169 1.21 5.25 -3.89
N ALA A 170 2.49 5.63 -3.78
CA ALA A 170 3.21 5.64 -2.51
C ALA A 170 2.51 6.49 -1.43
N ASP A 171 2.07 7.70 -1.80
CA ASP A 171 1.37 8.60 -0.89
C ASP A 171 -0.04 8.11 -0.56
N THR A 172 -0.76 7.56 -1.54
CA THR A 172 -2.08 6.93 -1.34
C THR A 172 -2.00 5.79 -0.33
N VAL A 173 -0.97 4.94 -0.44
CA VAL A 173 -0.72 3.83 0.49
C VAL A 173 -0.48 4.35 1.90
N ALA A 174 0.43 5.32 2.08
CA ALA A 174 0.73 5.87 3.39
C ALA A 174 -0.50 6.52 4.04
N LYS A 175 -1.27 7.32 3.29
CA LYS A 175 -2.52 7.92 3.78
C LYS A 175 -3.58 6.88 4.14
N THR A 176 -3.69 5.81 3.35
CA THR A 176 -4.62 4.71 3.63
C THR A 176 -4.26 4.01 4.94
N ILE A 177 -2.98 3.72 5.15
CA ILE A 177 -2.49 3.11 6.40
C ILE A 177 -2.66 4.06 7.58
N GLN A 178 -2.36 5.35 7.41
CA GLN A 178 -2.61 6.38 8.42
C GLN A 178 -4.08 6.34 8.90
N LEU A 179 -5.03 6.41 7.97
CA LEU A 179 -6.47 6.37 8.28
C LEU A 179 -6.89 5.04 8.91
N SER A 180 -6.32 3.93 8.45
CA SER A 180 -6.52 2.59 9.01
C SER A 180 -6.07 2.53 10.48
N MET A 181 -4.86 3.01 10.78
CA MET A 181 -4.31 3.02 12.13
C MET A 181 -5.04 4.00 13.06
N GLU A 182 -5.50 5.15 12.56
CA GLU A 182 -6.38 6.04 13.32
C GLU A 182 -7.70 5.38 13.72
N ARG A 183 -8.26 4.53 12.84
CA ARG A 183 -9.45 3.73 13.17
C ARG A 183 -9.15 2.67 14.21
N VAL A 184 -8.03 1.95 14.07
CA VAL A 184 -7.54 0.99 15.08
C VAL A 184 -7.38 1.67 16.44
N SER A 185 -6.75 2.85 16.49
CA SER A 185 -6.58 3.65 17.70
C SER A 185 -7.90 4.03 18.35
N ARG A 186 -8.88 4.48 17.55
CA ARG A 186 -10.25 4.76 18.03
C ARG A 186 -10.95 3.51 18.56
N ALA A 187 -10.77 2.36 17.91
CA ALA A 187 -11.37 1.10 18.34
C ALA A 187 -10.76 0.60 19.66
N ILE A 188 -9.43 0.68 19.83
CA ILE A 188 -8.75 0.38 21.10
C ILE A 188 -9.29 1.29 22.22
N PHE A 189 -9.45 2.59 21.94
CA PHE A 189 -10.01 3.53 22.91
C PHE A 189 -11.47 3.23 23.26
N ALA A 190 -12.30 2.85 22.27
CA ALA A 190 -13.68 2.46 22.50
C ALA A 190 -13.77 1.22 23.41
N PHE A 191 -12.94 0.20 23.14
CA PHE A 191 -12.81 -0.99 23.98
C PHE A 191 -12.42 -0.62 25.42
N TYR A 192 -11.41 0.23 25.62
CA TYR A 192 -11.04 0.73 26.95
C TYR A 192 -12.22 1.38 27.67
N ARG A 193 -12.92 2.28 26.99
CA ARG A 193 -14.03 3.03 27.60
C ARG A 193 -15.15 2.11 28.08
N GLN A 194 -15.40 1.03 27.36
CA GLN A 194 -16.42 0.03 27.68
C GLN A 194 -16.02 -0.83 28.89
N GLU A 195 -14.77 -1.28 28.95
CA GLU A 195 -14.34 -2.31 29.90
C GLU A 195 -13.56 -1.76 31.13
N GLN A 196 -13.12 -0.49 31.12
CA GLN A 196 -12.22 0.08 32.16
C GLN A 196 -12.71 -0.07 33.61
N GLN A 197 -14.02 -0.10 33.84
CA GLN A 197 -14.60 -0.24 35.19
C GLN A 197 -14.48 -1.67 35.71
N ALA A 198 -14.43 -2.65 34.83
CA ALA A 198 -14.33 -4.07 35.16
C ALA A 198 -12.87 -4.54 35.27
N PHE A 199 -11.90 -3.77 34.77
CA PHE A 199 -10.49 -4.18 34.79
C PHE A 199 -9.93 -4.33 36.21
N SER A 200 -9.37 -5.50 36.46
CA SER A 200 -8.37 -5.72 37.51
C SER A 200 -7.08 -4.93 37.23
N GLN A 201 -6.23 -4.76 38.24
CA GLN A 201 -4.95 -4.06 38.06
C GLN A 201 -4.08 -4.72 36.97
N ALA A 202 -4.01 -6.05 36.94
CA ALA A 202 -3.24 -6.76 35.93
C ALA A 202 -3.79 -6.59 34.51
N GLU A 203 -5.11 -6.48 34.34
CA GLU A 203 -5.73 -6.18 33.05
C GLU A 203 -5.45 -4.75 32.60
N ARG A 204 -5.41 -3.78 33.52
CA ARG A 204 -4.98 -2.41 33.22
C ARG A 204 -3.53 -2.38 32.73
N ASP A 205 -2.65 -3.10 33.40
CA ASP A 205 -1.24 -3.18 33.02
C ASP A 205 -1.06 -3.90 31.66
N ASN A 206 -1.86 -4.94 31.38
CA ASN A 206 -1.91 -5.58 30.05
C ASN A 206 -2.44 -4.63 28.98
N PHE A 207 -3.45 -3.82 29.29
CA PHE A 207 -4.00 -2.85 28.35
C PHE A 207 -2.98 -1.74 28.01
N ILE A 208 -2.24 -1.24 29.01
CA ILE A 208 -1.14 -0.29 28.79
C ILE A 208 -0.06 -0.91 27.89
N ARG A 209 0.28 -2.18 28.08
CA ARG A 209 1.20 -2.91 27.20
C ARG A 209 0.67 -3.06 25.77
N LEU A 210 -0.63 -3.31 25.60
CA LEU A 210 -1.29 -3.34 24.28
C LEU A 210 -1.16 -1.99 23.57
N CYS A 211 -1.45 -0.88 24.27
CA CYS A 211 -1.31 0.47 23.73
C CYS A 211 0.15 0.78 23.36
N SER A 212 1.08 0.39 24.23
CA SER A 212 2.51 0.58 24.01
C SER A 212 3.02 -0.22 22.80
N CYS A 213 2.56 -1.47 22.64
CA CYS A 213 2.89 -2.29 21.48
C CYS A 213 2.37 -1.68 20.18
N PHE A 214 1.13 -1.17 20.19
CA PHE A 214 0.57 -0.44 19.05
C PHE A 214 1.40 0.81 18.71
N ALA A 215 1.72 1.64 19.71
CA ALA A 215 2.39 2.92 19.52
C ALA A 215 3.88 2.82 19.15
N TYR A 216 4.62 1.96 19.84
CA TYR A 216 6.09 1.94 19.79
C TYR A 216 6.67 0.79 18.97
N ASP A 217 5.90 -0.26 18.71
CA ASP A 217 6.36 -1.41 17.93
C ASP A 217 5.67 -1.43 16.55
N LEU A 218 4.33 -1.44 16.52
CA LEU A 218 3.59 -1.63 15.28
C LEU A 218 3.66 -0.43 14.32
N ILE A 219 3.41 0.80 14.80
CA ILE A 219 3.46 2.00 13.94
C ILE A 219 4.86 2.16 13.31
N PRO A 220 5.98 2.10 14.06
CA PRO A 220 7.31 2.21 13.45
C PRO A 220 7.64 1.04 12.50
N TYR A 221 7.18 -0.18 12.82
CA TYR A 221 7.36 -1.33 11.94
C TYR A 221 6.64 -1.14 10.59
N VAL A 222 5.38 -0.72 10.62
CA VAL A 222 4.62 -0.46 9.38
C VAL A 222 5.20 0.71 8.59
N GLN A 223 5.69 1.76 9.26
CA GLN A 223 6.45 2.83 8.59
C GLN A 223 7.69 2.28 7.87
N LYS A 224 8.42 1.34 8.49
CA LYS A 224 9.56 0.65 7.87
C LYS A 224 9.09 -0.14 6.64
N CYS A 225 7.99 -0.87 6.71
CA CYS A 225 7.41 -1.59 5.58
C CYS A 225 7.07 -0.66 4.41
N ILE A 226 6.45 0.50 4.67
CA ILE A 226 6.16 1.52 3.65
C ILE A 226 7.46 1.98 2.97
N HIS A 227 8.51 2.28 3.73
CA HIS A 227 9.79 2.70 3.16
C HIS A 227 10.57 1.57 2.46
N CYS A 228 10.34 0.32 2.84
CA CYS A 228 10.89 -0.83 2.10
C CYS A 228 10.22 -0.98 0.72
N LEU A 229 8.91 -0.74 0.63
CA LEU A 229 8.17 -0.75 -0.65
C LEU A 229 8.47 0.50 -1.49
N PHE A 230 8.58 1.66 -0.84
CA PHE A 230 8.79 2.96 -1.47
C PHE A 230 10.01 3.64 -0.85
N PRO A 231 11.23 3.33 -1.33
CA PRO A 231 12.44 3.93 -0.81
C PRO A 231 12.41 5.45 -0.92
N GLN A 232 12.63 6.11 0.22
CA GLN A 232 12.54 7.58 0.34
C GLN A 232 13.41 8.32 -0.66
N HIS A 233 14.64 7.82 -0.90
CA HIS A 233 15.57 8.40 -1.86
C HIS A 233 15.00 8.37 -3.28
N THR A 234 14.34 7.27 -3.68
CA THR A 234 13.74 7.12 -5.01
C THR A 234 12.59 8.11 -5.20
N ILE A 235 11.73 8.24 -4.19
CA ILE A 235 10.61 9.19 -4.22
C ILE A 235 11.13 10.64 -4.25
N ALA A 236 12.11 10.97 -3.42
CA ALA A 236 12.73 12.28 -3.35
C ALA A 236 13.33 12.68 -4.71
N GLN A 237 14.07 11.76 -5.33
CA GLN A 237 14.68 11.95 -6.64
C GLN A 237 13.62 12.15 -7.74
N HIS A 238 12.53 11.37 -7.74
CA HIS A 238 11.44 11.52 -8.71
C HIS A 238 10.69 12.85 -8.57
N LEU A 239 10.56 13.36 -7.36
CA LEU A 239 9.89 14.64 -7.07
C LEU A 239 10.83 15.85 -7.17
N GLY A 240 12.14 15.64 -7.37
CA GLY A 240 13.13 16.72 -7.41
C GLY A 240 13.32 17.45 -6.07
N ILE A 241 13.07 16.77 -4.95
CA ILE A 241 13.20 17.31 -3.59
C ILE A 241 14.15 16.45 -2.75
N ASN A 242 14.53 16.92 -1.56
CA ASN A 242 15.32 16.15 -0.60
C ASN A 242 14.42 15.36 0.38
N VAL A 243 15.00 14.38 1.08
CA VAL A 243 14.28 13.53 2.04
C VAL A 243 13.72 14.32 3.23
N GLN A 244 14.39 15.39 3.64
CA GLN A 244 13.90 16.26 4.72
C GLN A 244 12.58 16.94 4.34
N MET A 245 12.44 17.35 3.08
CA MET A 245 11.21 17.94 2.55
C MET A 245 10.10 16.91 2.45
N LEU A 246 10.41 15.65 2.07
CA LEU A 246 9.42 14.56 2.12
C LEU A 246 8.85 14.39 3.52
N GLN A 247 9.73 14.36 4.54
CA GLN A 247 9.33 14.23 5.93
C GLN A 247 8.49 15.42 6.39
N LYS A 248 8.89 16.65 6.02
CA LYS A 248 8.15 17.88 6.35
C LYS A 248 6.76 17.90 5.73
N CYS A 249 6.60 17.38 4.52
CA CYS A 249 5.32 17.25 3.83
C CYS A 249 4.54 15.98 4.21
N SER A 250 5.09 15.15 5.09
CA SER A 250 4.54 13.83 5.47
C SER A 250 4.25 12.92 4.27
N LEU A 251 5.01 13.06 3.17
CA LEU A 251 4.86 12.22 1.98
C LEU A 251 5.48 10.86 2.26
N THR A 252 4.69 9.79 2.18
CA THR A 252 5.07 8.42 2.57
C THR A 252 5.38 8.22 4.06
N PHE A 253 5.15 9.24 4.89
CA PHE A 253 5.33 9.16 6.34
C PHE A 253 3.98 9.10 7.05
N LEU A 254 3.87 8.17 7.99
CA LEU A 254 2.83 8.15 9.00
C LEU A 254 3.05 9.30 9.98
N ILE A 255 1.96 9.77 10.58
CA ILE A 255 1.94 10.84 11.57
C ILE A 255 1.48 10.22 12.90
N PRO A 256 2.40 9.70 13.73
CA PRO A 256 2.03 8.99 14.96
C PRO A 256 1.23 9.86 15.93
N SER A 257 1.50 11.17 15.97
CA SER A 257 0.73 12.09 16.82
C SER A 257 -0.75 12.06 16.48
N ASP A 258 -1.10 11.99 15.19
CA ASP A 258 -2.48 11.96 14.72
C ASP A 258 -3.13 10.59 14.96
N ILE A 259 -2.38 9.51 14.72
CA ILE A 259 -2.82 8.13 15.01
C ILE A 259 -3.15 7.98 16.50
N LEU A 260 -2.28 8.48 17.37
CA LEU A 260 -2.34 8.25 18.81
C LEU A 260 -3.17 9.29 19.57
N LYS A 261 -3.77 10.29 18.89
CA LYS A 261 -4.66 11.30 19.50
C LYS A 261 -5.66 10.69 20.51
N PRO A 262 -6.40 9.62 20.19
CA PRO A 262 -7.35 9.02 21.14
C PRO A 262 -6.69 8.40 22.38
N LEU A 263 -5.47 7.88 22.25
CA LEU A 263 -4.77 7.10 23.28
C LEU A 263 -3.74 7.92 24.07
N HIS A 264 -3.54 9.20 23.74
CA HIS A 264 -2.45 10.03 24.27
C HIS A 264 -2.37 10.05 25.81
N HIS A 265 -3.51 10.03 26.52
CA HIS A 265 -3.58 10.07 27.98
C HIS A 265 -3.40 8.69 28.65
N LEU A 266 -3.40 7.61 27.86
CA LEU A 266 -3.26 6.23 28.31
C LEU A 266 -1.86 5.68 28.04
N LEU A 267 -1.05 6.41 27.26
CA LEU A 267 0.30 5.99 26.89
C LEU A 267 1.30 6.47 27.93
N PRO A 268 2.12 5.56 28.49
CA PRO A 268 3.26 5.94 29.33
C PRO A 268 4.36 6.57 28.47
N ASP A 269 5.32 7.22 29.11
CA ASP A 269 6.48 7.73 28.37
C ASP A 269 7.22 6.56 27.70
N ARG A 270 7.81 6.79 26.51
CA ARG A 270 8.45 5.72 25.72
C ARG A 270 9.50 4.94 26.52
N VAL A 271 10.19 5.60 27.46
CA VAL A 271 11.17 4.97 28.36
C VAL A 271 10.48 4.03 29.36
N GLU A 272 9.37 4.46 29.95
CA GLU A 272 8.56 3.64 30.86
C GLU A 272 7.93 2.45 30.12
N ALA A 273 7.47 2.65 28.89
CA ALA A 273 6.95 1.57 28.05
C ALA A 273 7.98 0.45 27.81
N ILE A 274 9.25 0.82 27.55
CA ILE A 274 10.35 -0.13 27.37
C ILE A 274 10.63 -0.90 28.68
N ILE A 275 10.58 -0.22 29.82
CA ILE A 275 10.77 -0.84 31.15
C ILE A 275 9.63 -1.84 31.44
N MET A 276 8.38 -1.46 31.17
CA MET A 276 7.20 -2.33 31.34
C MET A 276 7.25 -3.58 30.42
N GLN A 277 7.83 -3.45 29.22
CA GLN A 277 8.01 -4.59 28.30
C GLN A 277 9.16 -5.52 28.71
N SER A 278 10.16 -5.03 29.45
CA SER A 278 11.32 -5.83 29.86
C SER A 278 11.15 -6.54 31.22
N GLY A 279 9.99 -6.38 31.87
CA GLY A 279 9.66 -7.07 33.13
C GLY A 279 10.55 -6.68 34.31
N VAL A 280 11.30 -5.58 34.19
CA VAL A 280 12.12 -5.06 35.28
C VAL A 280 11.23 -4.18 36.14
N GLU A 281 10.64 -4.77 37.19
CA GLU A 281 10.12 -3.98 38.30
C GLU A 281 11.25 -3.06 38.77
N SER A 282 11.01 -1.75 38.72
CA SER A 282 11.87 -0.77 39.36
C SER A 282 11.93 -1.12 40.85
N VAL A 283 13.02 -1.75 41.27
CA VAL A 283 13.38 -1.87 42.68
C VAL A 283 13.57 -0.45 43.18
N ALA A 284 12.52 0.08 43.82
CA ALA A 284 12.59 1.32 44.56
C ALA A 284 13.66 1.15 45.64
N VAL A 285 14.80 1.81 45.44
CA VAL A 285 15.78 1.99 46.51
C VAL A 285 15.27 3.18 47.32
N ASN A 286 14.70 2.85 48.49
CA ASN A 286 14.45 3.76 49.60
C ASN A 286 15.73 4.51 50.02
#